data_AF-A0A933JFW3-F1
#
_entry.id   AF-A0A933JFW3-F1
#
_cell.length_a   1.000
_cell.length_b   1.000
_cell.length_c   1.000
_cell.angle_alpha   90.00
_cell.angle_beta   90.00
_cell.angle_gamma   90.00
#
_symmetry.space_group_name_H-M   'P 1'
#
loop_
_entity.id
_entity.type
_entity.pdbx_description
1 polymer ?
#
loop_
_entity_poly.entity_id
_entity_poly.type
_entity_poly.pdbx_seq_one_letter_code
_entity_poly.pdbx_strand_id
1 'polypeptide(L)' 'MLVTFTTDAYADITMFGDVALKMLKMMGHSANVHGAIWAEDVPEALSRLTAAIDAEKSTPALADINVDECCAVKGGI' A
#
# COMPACT_ATOMS: atom_id res chain seq x y z
N MET A 1 -4.69 9.29 8.28
CA MET A 1 -5.36 8.45 9.31
C MET A 1 -4.48 7.25 9.62
N LEU A 2 -4.53 6.66 10.81
CA LEU A 2 -3.85 5.40 11.12
C LEU A 2 -4.83 4.23 11.04
N VAL A 3 -4.37 3.08 10.57
CA VAL A 3 -5.15 1.85 10.47
C VAL A 3 -4.41 0.76 11.23
N THR A 4 -5.12 0.03 12.09
CA THR A 4 -4.56 -1.06 12.87
C THR A 4 -5.22 -2.36 12.46
N PHE A 5 -4.41 -3.32 12.02
CA PHE A 5 -4.81 -4.67 11.68
C PHE A 5 -4.60 -5.56 12.90
N THR A 6 -5.69 -6.12 13.42
CA THR A 6 -5.70 -6.98 14.60
C THR A 6 -6.03 -8.41 14.19
N THR A 7 -5.30 -9.40 14.70
CA THR A 7 -5.56 -10.82 14.46
C THR A 7 -5.18 -11.65 15.68
N ASP A 8 -5.81 -12.80 15.90
CA ASP A 8 -5.48 -13.70 17.02
C ASP A 8 -4.12 -14.39 16.82
N ALA A 9 -3.74 -14.63 15.56
CA ALA A 9 -2.56 -15.41 15.21
C ALA A 9 -1.24 -14.61 15.21
N TYR A 10 -1.29 -13.27 15.30
CA TYR A 10 -0.13 -12.40 15.15
C TYR A 10 -0.33 -11.05 15.87
N ALA A 11 0.76 -10.32 16.12
CA ALA A 11 0.71 -9.02 16.76
C ALA A 11 -0.05 -7.98 15.92
N ASP A 12 -0.62 -6.98 16.60
CA ASP A 12 -1.30 -5.87 15.95
C ASP A 12 -0.32 -5.05 15.10
N ILE A 13 -0.67 -4.83 13.84
CA ILE A 13 0.15 -4.07 12.89
C ILE A 13 -0.55 -2.74 12.61
N THR A 14 0.14 -1.63 12.85
CA THR A 14 -0.38 -0.29 12.55
C THR A 14 0.31 0.29 11.30
N MET A 15 -0.48 0.80 10.37
CA MET A 15 -0.03 1.38 9.11
C MET A 15 -0.62 2.77 8.89
N PHE A 16 0.03 3.58 8.04
CA PHE A 16 -0.58 4.79 7.51
C PHE A 16 -1.76 4.44 6.62
N GLY A 17 -2.86 5.17 6.81
CA GLY A 17 -4.14 4.90 6.15
C GLY A 17 -4.04 4.85 4.63
N ASP A 18 -3.26 5.73 4.02
CA ASP A 18 -3.07 5.75 2.57
C ASP A 18 -2.44 4.45 2.05
N VAL A 19 -1.45 3.93 2.77
CA VAL A 19 -0.78 2.65 2.45
C VAL A 19 -1.71 1.48 2.72
N ALA A 20 -2.42 1.49 3.86
CA ALA A 20 -3.39 0.46 4.21
C ALA A 20 -4.53 0.38 3.19
N LEU A 21 -5.05 1.52 2.73
CA LEU A 21 -6.07 1.61 1.70
C LEU A 21 -5.59 1.09 0.35
N LYS A 22 -4.34 1.38 -0.04
CA LYS A 22 -3.74 0.82 -1.26
C LYS A 22 -3.68 -0.71 -1.16
N MET A 23 -3.23 -1.24 -0.03
CA MET A 23 -3.16 -2.68 0.22
C MET A 23 -4.55 -3.34 0.18
N LEU A 24 -5.56 -2.75 0.83
CA LEU A 24 -6.95 -3.24 0.82
C LEU A 24 -7.54 -3.28 -0.59
N LYS A 25 -7.28 -2.26 -1.41
CA LYS A 25 -7.70 -2.24 -2.82
C LYS A 25 -7.04 -3.35 -3.64
N MET A 26 -5.75 -3.61 -3.42
CA MET A 26 -5.03 -4.69 -4.10
C MET A 26 -5.52 -6.08 -3.69
N MET A 27 -5.97 -6.24 -2.44
CA MET A 27 -6.65 -7.46 -1.98
C MET A 27 -8.05 -7.66 -2.60
N GLY A 28 -8.57 -6.68 -3.35
CA GLY A 28 -9.91 -6.73 -3.94
C GLY A 28 -11.02 -6.44 -2.93
N HIS A 29 -10.70 -5.95 -1.74
CA HIS A 29 -11.67 -5.57 -0.74
C HIS A 29 -12.03 -4.08 -0.88
N SER A 30 -13.29 -3.73 -0.61
CA SER A 30 -13.68 -2.32 -0.54
C SER A 30 -12.79 -1.62 0.48
N ALA A 31 -12.31 -0.44 0.13
CA ALA A 31 -11.47 0.46 0.94
C ALA A 31 -12.13 0.94 2.25
N ASN A 32 -13.16 0.24 2.73
CA ASN A 32 -13.82 0.51 3.99
C ASN A 32 -12.95 -0.06 5.12
N VAL A 33 -12.20 0.83 5.76
CA VAL A 33 -11.31 0.53 6.90
C VAL A 33 -12.06 -0.13 8.06
N HIS A 34 -13.38 0.06 8.15
CA HIS A 34 -14.23 -0.50 9.21
C HIS A 34 -14.84 -1.86 8.81
N GLY A 35 -14.13 -2.66 8.02
CA GLY A 35 -14.53 -4.00 7.60
C GLY A 35 -13.71 -5.09 8.30
N ALA A 36 -14.28 -6.29 8.41
CA ALA A 36 -13.56 -7.50 8.81
C ALA A 36 -13.43 -8.41 7.58
N ILE A 37 -12.24 -8.98 7.37
CA ILE A 37 -12.02 -10.05 6.40
C ILE A 37 -12.30 -11.36 7.15
N TRP A 38 -13.19 -12.22 6.64
CA TRP A 38 -13.44 -13.52 7.24
C TRP A 38 -12.23 -14.43 7.09
N ALA A 39 -12.00 -15.31 8.06
CA ALA A 39 -10.85 -16.22 8.03
C ALA A 39 -10.78 -17.07 6.75
N GLU A 40 -11.93 -17.41 6.17
CA GLU A 40 -12.04 -18.14 4.90
C GLU A 40 -11.59 -17.33 3.68
N ASP A 41 -11.75 -16.00 3.71
CA ASP A 41 -11.40 -15.09 2.62
C ASP A 41 -9.94 -14.60 2.69
N VAL A 42 -9.27 -14.75 3.85
CA VAL A 42 -7.85 -14.40 4.04
C VAL A 42 -6.92 -15.01 2.99
N PRO A 43 -6.96 -16.33 2.68
CA PRO A 43 -6.08 -16.92 1.68
C PRO A 43 -6.31 -16.36 0.27
N GLU A 44 -7.57 -16.07 -0.10
CA GLU A 44 -7.89 -15.46 -1.39
C GLU A 44 -7.37 -14.02 -1.48
N ALA A 45 -7.59 -13.22 -0.43
CA ALA A 45 -7.09 -11.85 -0.34
C ALA A 45 -5.56 -11.79 -0.46
N LEU A 46 -4.85 -12.70 0.22
CA LEU A 46 -3.39 -12.79 0.16
C LEU A 46 -2.91 -13.17 -1.26
N SER A 47 -3.60 -14.12 -1.91
CA SER A 47 -3.27 -14.52 -3.28
C SER A 47 -3.42 -13.33 -4.25
N ARG A 48 -4.53 -12.59 -4.16
CA ARG A 48 -4.78 -11.38 -4.96
C ARG A 48 -3.73 -10.29 -4.72
N LEU A 49 -3.40 -10.02 -3.46
CA LEU A 49 -2.36 -9.04 -3.11
C LEU A 49 -1.01 -9.44 -3.70
N THR A 50 -0.64 -10.71 -3.59
CA THR A 50 0.62 -11.23 -4.11
C THR A 50 0.69 -11.08 -5.64
N ALA A 51 -0.38 -11.45 -6.34
CA ALA A 51 -0.47 -11.30 -7.79
C ALA A 51 -0.44 -9.82 -8.22
N ALA A 52 -1.11 -8.93 -7.48
CA ALA A 52 -1.09 -7.49 -7.74
C ALA A 52 0.32 -6.89 -7.56
N ILE A 53 1.03 -7.30 -6.50
CA ILE A 53 2.41 -6.86 -6.26
C ILE A 53 3.35 -7.37 -7.36
N ASP A 54 3.22 -8.62 -7.79
CA ASP A 54 4.05 -9.17 -8.88
C ASP A 54 3.80 -8.46 -10.21
N ALA A 55 2.54 -8.12 -10.50
CA ALA A 55 2.16 -7.33 -11.67
C ALA A 55 2.68 -5.89 -11.61
N GLU A 56 2.62 -5.23 -10.44
CA GLU A 56 3.23 -3.91 -10.23
C GLU A 56 4.75 -3.97 -10.37
N LYS A 57 5.39 -5.03 -9.87
CA LYS A 57 6.85 -5.20 -9.92
C LYS A 57 7.36 -5.50 -11.33
N SER A 58 6.53 -6.17 -12.14
CA SER A 58 6.81 -6.46 -13.56
C SER A 58 6.45 -5.28 -14.48
N THR A 59 5.74 -4.27 -13.98
CA THR A 59 5.49 -3.03 -14.70
C THR A 59 6.57 -2.02 -14.34
N PRO A 60 7.43 -1.57 -15.28
CA PRO A 60 8.30 -0.43 -15.01
C PRO A 60 7.42 0.80 -14.75
N ALA A 61 7.28 1.18 -13.49
CA ALA A 61 6.53 2.36 -13.08
C ALA A 61 7.26 3.61 -13.59
N LEU A 62 6.82 4.14 -14.74
CA LEU A 62 6.99 5.55 -15.09
C LEU A 62 5.86 6.33 -14.42
N ALA A 63 6.16 7.00 -13.31
CA ALA A 63 5.53 8.26 -12.89
C ALA A 63 6.27 8.86 -11.67
N ASP A 64 7.09 9.86 -11.96
CA ASP A 64 7.58 10.93 -11.11
C ASP A 64 6.63 11.35 -9.96
N ILE A 65 7.20 11.51 -8.76
CA ILE A 65 6.82 12.61 -7.86
C ILE A 65 8.10 13.40 -7.57
N ASN A 66 8.26 14.47 -8.33
CA ASN A 66 9.27 15.51 -8.20
C ASN A 66 9.10 16.23 -6.84
N VAL A 67 10.02 16.02 -5.89
CA VAL A 67 10.16 16.92 -4.72
C VAL A 67 10.99 18.13 -5.15
N ASP A 68 10.28 19.23 -5.32
CA ASP A 68 10.75 20.54 -5.77
C ASP A 68 11.80 21.17 -4.81
N GLU A 69 12.92 21.57 -5.41
CA GLU A 69 13.79 22.72 -5.14
C GLU A 69 14.37 23.00 -3.73
N CYS A 70 15.71 22.88 -3.60
CA CYS A 70 16.51 23.65 -2.63
C CYS A 70 17.78 24.22 -3.30
N CYS A 71 17.60 25.41 -3.88
CA CYS A 71 18.48 26.59 -3.77
C CYS A 71 19.98 26.49 -4.17
N ALA A 72 20.27 27.02 -5.36
CA ALA A 72 21.41 27.90 -5.71
C ALA A 72 22.87 27.47 -5.43
N VAL A 73 23.68 27.37 -6.49
CA VAL A 73 24.78 28.34 -6.70
C VAL A 73 25.18 28.44 -8.18
N LYS A 74 25.40 29.69 -8.59
CA LYS A 74 25.77 30.17 -9.93
C LYS A 74 27.20 29.83 -10.35
N GLY A 75 27.43 29.87 -11.67
CA GLY A 75 28.70 30.18 -12.33
C GLY A 75 28.94 29.19 -13.48
N GLY A 76 28.84 29.51 -14.76
CA GLY A 76 29.13 30.77 -15.43
C GLY A 76 30.46 30.62 -16.17
N ILE A 77 30.36 30.47 -17.50
CA ILE A 77 31.41 30.44 -18.56
C ILE A 77 32.58 29.46 -18.42
#